data_AF-A0AAP6GFA8-F1
#
_entry.id   AF-A0AAP6GFA8-F1
#
_cell.length_a   1.000
_cell.length_b   1.000
_cell.length_c   1.000
_cell.angle_alpha   90.00
_cell.angle_beta   90.00
_cell.angle_gamma   90.00
#
_symmetry.space_group_name_H-M   'P 1'
#
loop_
_entity.id
_entity.type
_entity.pdbx_description
1 polymer ?
#
loop_
_entity_poly.entity_id
_entity_poly.type
_entity_poly.pdbx_seq_one_letter_code
_entity_poly.pdbx_strand_id
1 'polypeptide(L)'
;MAAVNEPRVIWGSDGWAESCGWAQAHCADALTAEYLGPQDVWVSVGTGLPAGAYLDAPPLPEEGQAVVRQADGWAHVPDYRGVTVYDTATHQPTAITALGPLSEGCTLLAPSSPYDVWDGAAWQPDVAATEQAVLTAAQAEQSRRISVANKQIAIISPAVEGGYAKPEHTKLLADWQRYRYELTLVQEQVSWPGSPQWPAEPNKVI
;
A
#
# COMPACT_ATOMS: atom_id res chain seq x y z
N MET A 1 16.54 -13.11 52.95
CA MET A 1 17.39 -13.75 51.93
C MET A 1 18.53 -12.79 51.66
N ALA A 2 19.76 -13.16 52.01
CA ALA A 2 20.92 -12.33 51.70
C ALA A 2 21.09 -12.30 50.18
N ALA A 3 21.18 -11.09 49.59
CA ALA A 3 21.57 -10.96 48.20
C ALA A 3 22.95 -11.64 48.05
N VAL A 4 23.02 -12.71 47.27
CA VAL A 4 24.29 -13.30 46.89
C VAL A 4 25.00 -12.21 46.10
N ASN A 5 26.08 -11.67 46.66
CA ASN A 5 26.87 -10.64 46.01
C ASN A 5 27.65 -11.33 44.88
N GLU A 6 27.02 -11.45 43.72
CA GLU A 6 27.63 -12.10 42.57
C GLU A 6 28.86 -11.30 42.12
N PRO A 7 30.00 -11.97 41.83
CA PRO A 7 31.22 -11.28 41.47
C PRO A 7 31.02 -10.52 40.15
N ARG A 8 31.42 -9.25 40.12
CA ARG A 8 31.45 -8.42 38.91
C ARG A 8 32.80 -8.56 38.24
N VAL A 9 32.79 -8.58 36.91
CA VAL A 9 34.02 -8.59 36.11
C VAL A 9 34.85 -7.34 36.38
N ILE A 10 36.17 -7.48 36.39
CA ILE A 10 37.13 -6.37 36.37
C ILE A 10 37.76 -6.36 34.98
N TRP A 11 37.71 -5.22 34.30
CA TRP A 11 38.27 -5.05 32.95
C TRP A 11 39.67 -4.46 33.01
N GLY A 12 40.60 -5.04 32.25
CA GLY A 12 41.93 -4.50 32.06
C GLY A 12 41.96 -3.36 31.06
N SER A 13 43.06 -2.60 31.04
CA SER A 13 43.26 -1.48 30.11
C SER A 13 43.37 -1.91 28.64
N ASP A 14 43.59 -3.20 28.39
CA ASP A 14 43.64 -3.82 27.07
C ASP A 14 42.27 -4.31 26.58
N GLY A 15 41.22 -4.16 27.39
CA GLY A 15 39.84 -4.55 27.08
C GLY A 15 39.50 -6.01 27.41
N TRP A 16 40.44 -6.78 27.94
CA TRP A 16 40.19 -8.17 28.39
C TRP A 16 39.79 -8.21 29.87
N ALA A 17 39.07 -9.25 30.28
CA ALA A 17 38.72 -9.43 31.69
C ALA A 17 39.93 -9.88 32.54
N GLU A 18 40.21 -9.18 33.64
CA GLU A 18 41.23 -9.55 34.63
C GLU A 18 40.70 -10.52 35.71
N SER A 19 39.38 -10.70 35.78
CA SER A 19 38.72 -11.66 36.69
C SER A 19 37.45 -12.23 36.08
N CYS A 20 37.04 -13.41 36.54
CA CYS A 20 35.73 -13.95 36.17
C CYS A 20 34.60 -13.22 36.91
N GLY A 21 33.51 -12.91 36.22
CA GLY A 21 32.33 -12.32 36.85
C GLY A 21 31.23 -11.96 35.86
N TRP A 22 30.13 -11.45 36.38
CA TRP A 22 29.03 -10.91 35.58
C TRP A 22 29.32 -9.49 35.12
N ALA A 23 29.01 -9.21 33.86
CA ALA A 23 29.03 -7.90 33.25
C ALA A 23 27.61 -7.56 32.77
N GLN A 24 27.14 -6.35 33.06
CA GLN A 24 25.91 -5.83 32.46
C GLN A 24 26.32 -5.33 31.08
N ALA A 25 25.79 -5.97 30.05
CA ALA A 25 26.05 -5.63 28.67
C ALA A 25 24.76 -5.24 27.96
N HIS A 26 24.91 -4.51 26.86
CA HIS A 26 23.84 -4.12 25.96
C HIS A 26 23.95 -4.95 24.70
N CYS A 27 22.93 -5.77 24.43
CA CYS A 27 22.97 -6.76 23.36
C CYS A 27 22.29 -6.25 22.09
N ALA A 28 22.85 -6.59 20.94
CA ALA A 28 22.30 -6.32 19.63
C ALA A 28 21.98 -7.62 18.89
N ASP A 29 20.94 -7.59 18.05
CA ASP A 29 20.61 -8.67 17.13
C ASP A 29 21.76 -8.90 16.15
N ALA A 30 22.08 -10.17 15.89
CA ALA A 30 23.27 -10.53 15.12
C ALA A 30 23.19 -10.16 13.63
N LEU A 31 21.98 -9.97 13.09
CA LEU A 31 21.77 -9.68 11.67
C LEU A 31 21.46 -8.20 11.43
N THR A 32 20.54 -7.65 12.21
CA THR A 32 20.03 -6.28 12.05
C THR A 32 20.81 -5.27 12.87
N ALA A 33 21.64 -5.73 13.80
CA ALA A 33 22.31 -4.91 14.81
C ALA A 33 21.35 -4.13 15.73
N GLU A 34 20.05 -4.44 15.70
CA GLU A 34 19.03 -3.78 16.52
C GLU A 34 19.25 -4.08 18.00
N TYR A 35 19.13 -3.06 18.85
CA TYR A 35 19.27 -3.20 20.28
C TYR A 35 18.16 -4.07 20.88
N LEU A 36 18.55 -5.14 21.57
CA LEU A 36 17.66 -6.11 22.18
C LEU A 36 17.36 -5.81 23.66
N GLY A 37 18.21 -5.03 24.31
CA GLY A 37 18.10 -4.73 25.74
C GLY A 37 19.38 -5.02 26.53
N PRO A 38 19.38 -4.66 27.83
CA PRO A 38 20.47 -4.98 28.73
C PRO A 38 20.36 -6.44 29.20
N GLN A 39 21.50 -7.11 29.34
CA GLN A 39 21.60 -8.48 29.85
C GLN A 39 22.88 -8.63 30.68
N ASP A 40 22.79 -9.35 31.81
CA ASP A 40 23.99 -9.78 32.53
C ASP A 40 24.60 -11.02 31.84
N VAL A 41 25.87 -10.90 31.46
CA VAL A 41 26.65 -11.96 30.80
C VAL A 41 27.83 -12.35 31.66
N TRP A 42 28.09 -13.66 31.75
CA TRP A 42 29.28 -14.15 32.44
C TRP A 42 30.50 -14.02 31.54
N VAL A 43 31.57 -13.41 32.07
CA VAL A 43 32.85 -13.24 31.38
C VAL A 43 33.92 -13.97 32.19
N SER A 44 34.75 -14.76 31.52
CA SER A 44 35.87 -15.45 32.16
C SER A 44 37.13 -14.59 32.09
N VAL A 45 38.03 -14.76 33.05
CA VAL A 45 39.36 -14.14 33.01
C VAL A 45 40.06 -14.46 31.68
N GLY A 46 40.69 -13.46 31.07
CA GLY A 46 41.35 -13.56 29.78
C GLY A 46 40.41 -13.59 28.57
N THR A 47 39.10 -13.39 28.74
CA THR A 47 38.12 -13.31 27.63
C THR A 47 37.46 -11.94 27.55
N GLY A 48 36.77 -11.68 26.43
CA GLY A 48 35.99 -10.48 26.19
C GLY A 48 34.48 -10.73 26.31
N LEU A 49 33.69 -9.70 26.00
CA LEU A 49 32.24 -9.87 25.84
C LEU A 49 31.92 -10.82 24.67
N PRO A 50 30.79 -11.55 24.74
CA PRO A 50 30.30 -12.30 23.60
C PRO A 50 30.01 -11.36 22.41
N ALA A 51 30.04 -11.90 21.20
CA ALA A 51 29.71 -11.14 20.00
C ALA A 51 28.30 -10.54 20.11
N GLY A 52 28.15 -9.28 19.68
CA GLY A 52 26.89 -8.54 19.78
C GLY A 52 26.59 -7.97 21.17
N ALA A 53 27.50 -8.08 22.15
CA ALA A 53 27.35 -7.45 23.46
C ALA A 53 28.35 -6.30 23.63
N TYR A 54 27.90 -5.20 24.24
CA TYR A 54 28.66 -3.96 24.39
C TYR A 54 28.54 -3.41 25.82
N LEU A 55 29.60 -2.76 26.32
CA LEU A 55 29.61 -2.15 27.66
C LEU A 55 29.00 -0.75 27.66
N ASP A 56 29.09 -0.03 26.55
CA ASP A 56 28.49 1.29 26.40
C ASP A 56 26.98 1.17 26.22
N ALA A 57 26.24 1.98 26.98
CA ALA A 57 24.79 2.00 26.90
C ALA A 57 24.32 2.70 25.61
N PRO A 58 23.26 2.18 24.96
CA PRO A 58 22.63 2.87 23.85
C PRO A 58 21.88 4.14 24.32
N PRO A 59 21.60 5.08 23.41
CA PRO A 59 20.65 6.15 23.67
C PRO A 59 19.23 5.57 23.92
N LEU A 60 18.37 6.38 24.53
CA LEU A 60 16.96 6.01 24.70
C LEU A 60 16.26 5.98 23.34
N PRO A 61 15.46 4.94 23.03
CA PRO A 61 14.67 4.90 21.80
C PRO A 61 13.76 6.11 21.65
N GLU A 62 13.64 6.61 20.43
CA GLU A 62 12.75 7.71 20.05
C GLU A 62 11.58 7.17 19.21
N GLU A 63 10.46 7.90 19.19
CA GLU A 63 9.30 7.51 18.38
C GLU A 63 9.67 7.46 16.89
N GLY A 64 9.35 6.35 16.22
CA GLY A 64 9.70 6.13 14.81
C GLY A 64 11.18 5.89 14.55
N GLN A 65 11.98 5.57 15.58
CA GLN A 65 13.40 5.20 15.45
C GLN A 65 13.69 3.89 16.19
N ALA A 66 14.54 3.06 15.59
CA ALA A 66 15.21 1.97 16.28
C ALA A 66 16.62 2.38 16.67
N VAL A 67 17.20 1.71 17.67
CA VAL A 67 18.61 1.87 18.02
C VAL A 67 19.37 0.67 17.47
N VAL A 68 20.41 0.93 16.68
CA VAL A 68 21.25 -0.12 16.08
C VAL A 68 22.71 0.08 16.43
N ARG A 69 23.48 -1.00 16.46
CA ARG A 69 24.93 -0.95 16.59
C ARG A 69 25.59 -0.66 15.24
N GLN A 70 26.48 0.33 15.22
CA GLN A 70 27.35 0.67 14.10
C GLN A 70 28.84 0.51 14.50
N ALA A 71 29.75 0.77 13.57
CA ALA A 71 31.19 0.66 13.79
C ALA A 71 31.68 1.56 14.95
N ASP A 72 31.13 2.78 15.05
CA ASP A 72 31.59 3.80 15.99
C ASP A 72 30.73 3.90 17.27
N GLY A 73 29.72 3.03 17.44
CA GLY A 73 28.83 3.04 18.61
C GLY A 73 27.37 2.76 18.28
N TRP A 74 26.47 3.15 19.18
CA TRP A 74 25.02 3.06 18.99
C TRP A 74 24.50 4.27 18.20
N ALA A 75 23.55 4.04 17.29
CA ALA A 75 22.94 5.07 16.48
C ALA A 75 21.43 4.88 16.35
N HIS A 76 20.70 5.98 16.21
CA HIS A 76 19.31 5.97 15.79
C HIS A 76 19.20 5.72 14.28
N VAL A 77 18.27 4.88 13.90
CA VAL A 77 17.91 4.62 12.50
C VAL A 77 16.39 4.67 12.39
N PRO A 78 15.84 5.28 11.32
CA PRO A 78 14.40 5.32 11.15
C PRO A 78 13.76 3.94 11.14
N ASP A 79 12.63 3.83 11.82
CA ASP A 79 11.84 2.61 11.87
C ASP A 79 10.44 2.88 11.31
N TYR A 80 10.29 2.55 10.04
CA TYR A 80 9.01 2.60 9.35
C TYR A 80 8.39 1.20 9.21
N ARG A 81 8.88 0.18 9.93
CA ARG A 81 8.37 -1.19 9.78
C ARG A 81 6.86 -1.25 10.06
N GLY A 82 6.13 -1.96 9.21
CA GLY A 82 4.67 -2.03 9.25
C GLY A 82 3.94 -0.82 8.67
N VAL A 83 4.64 0.28 8.36
CA VAL A 83 4.08 1.45 7.68
C VAL A 83 4.01 1.18 6.17
N THR A 84 2.90 1.56 5.55
CA THR A 84 2.72 1.50 4.10
C THR A 84 3.31 2.74 3.44
N VAL A 85 4.16 2.52 2.44
CA VAL A 85 4.69 3.54 1.53
C VAL A 85 4.16 3.31 0.13
N TYR A 86 4.26 4.33 -0.71
CA TYR A 86 3.82 4.32 -2.09
C TYR A 86 5.00 4.62 -3.00
N ASP A 87 5.16 3.80 -4.03
CA ASP A 87 6.13 4.05 -5.10
C ASP A 87 5.68 5.28 -5.91
N THR A 88 6.55 6.28 -6.02
CA THR A 88 6.23 7.57 -6.65
C THR A 88 6.07 7.50 -8.17
N ALA A 89 6.50 6.40 -8.80
CA ALA A 89 6.39 6.19 -10.23
C ALA A 89 5.19 5.30 -10.62
N THR A 90 4.81 4.35 -9.76
CA THR A 90 3.83 3.29 -10.06
C THR A 90 2.61 3.28 -9.14
N HIS A 91 2.61 4.13 -8.10
CA HIS A 91 1.56 4.24 -7.06
C HIS A 91 1.40 3.01 -6.18
N GLN A 92 2.25 1.99 -6.34
CA GLN A 92 2.07 0.71 -5.68
C GLN A 92 2.32 0.83 -4.17
N PRO A 93 1.37 0.39 -3.32
CA PRO A 93 1.55 0.36 -1.89
C PRO A 93 2.44 -0.81 -1.48
N THR A 94 3.43 -0.57 -0.62
CA THR A 94 4.30 -1.61 -0.06
C THR A 94 4.50 -1.36 1.44
N ALA A 95 4.44 -2.41 2.26
CA ALA A 95 4.76 -2.30 3.68
C ALA A 95 6.29 -2.37 3.88
N ILE A 96 6.84 -1.46 4.69
CA ILE A 96 8.25 -1.53 5.06
C ILE A 96 8.46 -2.67 6.07
N THR A 97 9.53 -3.42 5.86
CA THR A 97 9.88 -4.60 6.68
C THR A 97 11.29 -4.51 7.28
N ALA A 98 12.09 -3.55 6.84
CA ALA A 98 13.46 -3.34 7.31
C ALA A 98 13.60 -1.99 8.02
N LEU A 99 14.58 -1.90 8.91
CA LEU A 99 15.03 -0.64 9.48
C LEU A 99 15.77 0.18 8.42
N GLY A 100 15.67 1.50 8.51
CA GLY A 100 16.38 2.39 7.61
C GLY A 100 15.54 3.56 7.13
N PRO A 101 16.19 4.50 6.42
CA PRO A 101 15.46 5.55 5.73
C PRO A 101 14.49 4.97 4.70
N LEU A 102 13.48 5.75 4.34
CA LEU A 102 12.64 5.45 3.19
C LEU A 102 13.50 5.26 1.94
N SER A 103 13.21 4.23 1.16
CA SER A 103 13.86 4.01 -0.13
C SER A 103 13.62 5.19 -1.07
N GLU A 104 14.59 5.48 -1.92
CA GLU A 104 14.42 6.46 -2.99
C GLU A 104 13.23 6.08 -3.88
N GLY A 105 12.44 7.07 -4.29
CA GLY A 105 11.22 6.85 -5.07
C GLY A 105 10.04 6.32 -4.25
N CYS A 106 10.11 6.35 -2.92
CA CYS A 106 8.97 6.04 -2.05
C CYS A 106 8.52 7.25 -1.24
N THR A 107 7.21 7.32 -0.97
CA THR A 107 6.60 8.36 -0.13
C THR A 107 5.62 7.75 0.87
N LEU A 108 5.47 8.39 2.04
CA LEU A 108 4.43 8.05 3.01
C LEU A 108 3.06 8.61 2.63
N LEU A 109 3.02 9.53 1.66
CA LEU A 109 1.78 10.14 1.19
C LEU A 109 1.07 9.19 0.23
N ALA A 110 -0.18 8.88 0.52
CA ALA A 110 -1.02 8.12 -0.40
C ALA A 110 -1.47 9.02 -1.58
N PRO A 111 -1.45 8.52 -2.82
CA PRO A 111 -2.14 9.20 -3.91
C PRO A 111 -3.64 9.20 -3.63
N SER A 112 -4.33 10.27 -4.02
CA SER A 112 -5.79 10.40 -3.91
C SER A 112 -6.50 9.79 -5.12
N SER A 113 -5.80 9.66 -6.24
CA SER A 113 -6.28 9.10 -7.51
C SER A 113 -5.19 8.24 -8.17
N PRO A 114 -5.56 7.21 -8.95
CA PRO A 114 -4.61 6.44 -9.76
C PRO A 114 -3.94 7.28 -10.88
N TYR A 115 -4.39 8.52 -11.10
CA TYR A 115 -3.84 9.43 -12.10
C TYR A 115 -2.95 10.51 -11.49
N ASP A 116 -2.78 10.55 -10.16
CA ASP A 116 -1.91 11.56 -9.56
C ASP A 116 -0.46 11.40 -10.02
N VAL A 117 0.28 12.50 -10.13
CA VAL A 117 1.69 12.51 -10.53
C VAL A 117 2.51 13.09 -9.40
N TRP A 118 3.61 12.42 -9.07
CA TRP A 118 4.53 12.91 -8.04
C TRP A 118 5.36 14.08 -8.57
N ASP A 119 5.33 15.22 -7.88
CA ASP A 119 6.09 16.43 -8.27
C ASP A 119 7.48 16.55 -7.60
N GLY A 120 7.85 15.56 -6.79
CA GLY A 120 9.05 15.57 -5.95
C GLY A 120 8.77 15.79 -4.46
N ALA A 121 7.59 16.30 -4.11
CA ALA A 121 7.19 16.59 -2.72
C ALA A 121 5.76 16.15 -2.38
N ALA A 122 4.84 16.19 -3.34
CA ALA A 122 3.44 15.82 -3.17
C ALA A 122 2.85 15.19 -4.45
N TRP A 123 1.74 14.50 -4.25
CA TRP A 123 0.89 14.04 -5.35
C TRP A 123 0.09 15.20 -5.93
N GLN A 124 0.21 15.40 -7.24
CA GLN A 124 -0.54 16.42 -7.98
C GLN A 124 -1.55 15.74 -8.92
N PRO A 125 -2.82 16.17 -8.96
CA PRO A 125 -3.78 15.61 -9.88
C PRO A 125 -3.38 15.82 -11.34
N ASP A 126 -3.29 14.75 -12.13
CA ASP A 126 -3.27 14.86 -13.59
C ASP A 126 -4.71 15.05 -14.08
N VAL A 127 -5.10 16.32 -14.23
CA VAL A 127 -6.43 16.71 -14.67
C VAL A 127 -6.75 16.12 -16.05
N ALA A 128 -5.77 16.14 -16.97
CA ALA A 128 -5.99 15.65 -18.33
C ALA A 128 -6.19 14.13 -18.35
N ALA A 129 -5.37 13.37 -17.61
CA ALA A 129 -5.53 11.93 -17.49
C ALA A 129 -6.86 11.56 -16.79
N THR A 130 -7.24 12.31 -15.76
CA THR A 130 -8.51 12.12 -15.04
C THR A 130 -9.71 12.38 -15.95
N GLU A 131 -9.73 13.49 -16.67
CA GLU A 131 -10.80 13.82 -17.63
C GLU A 131 -10.90 12.77 -18.74
N GLN A 132 -9.76 12.34 -19.28
CA GLN A 132 -9.71 11.31 -20.31
C GLN A 132 -10.22 9.95 -19.79
N ALA A 133 -9.91 9.59 -18.55
CA ALA A 133 -10.39 8.37 -17.93
C ALA A 133 -11.91 8.40 -17.73
N VAL A 134 -12.46 9.51 -17.24
CA VAL A 134 -13.91 9.72 -17.08
C VAL A 134 -14.62 9.60 -18.43
N LEU A 135 -14.08 10.24 -19.47
CA LEU A 135 -14.62 10.15 -20.83
C LEU A 135 -14.61 8.70 -21.35
N THR A 136 -13.48 8.01 -21.20
CA THR A 136 -13.30 6.64 -21.67
C THR A 136 -14.26 5.69 -20.95
N ALA A 137 -14.44 5.84 -19.64
CA ALA A 137 -15.38 5.05 -18.85
C ALA A 137 -16.83 5.29 -19.29
N ALA A 138 -17.23 6.54 -19.51
CA ALA A 138 -18.57 6.88 -19.99
C ALA A 138 -18.85 6.30 -21.39
N GLN A 139 -17.88 6.36 -22.30
CA GLN A 139 -17.98 5.78 -23.65
C GLN A 139 -18.04 4.24 -23.62
N ALA A 140 -17.26 3.61 -22.74
CA ALA A 140 -17.30 2.16 -22.55
C ALA A 140 -18.68 1.72 -22.03
N GLU A 141 -19.26 2.45 -21.08
CA GLU A 141 -20.60 2.16 -20.56
C GLU A 141 -21.70 2.36 -21.61
N GLN A 142 -21.64 3.44 -22.39
CA GLN A 142 -22.55 3.65 -23.52
C GLN A 142 -22.46 2.48 -24.52
N SER A 143 -21.25 2.07 -24.89
CA SER A 143 -21.01 0.95 -25.80
C SER A 143 -21.54 -0.37 -25.24
N ARG A 144 -21.36 -0.61 -23.94
CA ARG A 144 -21.92 -1.78 -23.24
C ARG A 144 -23.46 -1.79 -23.30
N ARG A 145 -24.10 -0.65 -23.03
CA ARG A 145 -25.57 -0.50 -23.09
C ARG A 145 -26.13 -0.69 -24.50
N ILE A 146 -25.47 -0.12 -25.51
CA ILE A 146 -25.82 -0.33 -26.93
C ILE A 146 -25.69 -1.82 -27.30
N SER A 147 -24.62 -2.50 -26.83
CA SER A 147 -24.44 -3.94 -27.05
C SER A 147 -25.58 -4.76 -26.43
N VAL A 148 -26.01 -4.44 -25.21
CA VAL A 148 -27.16 -5.08 -24.56
C VAL A 148 -28.44 -4.85 -25.38
N ALA A 149 -28.72 -3.62 -25.80
CA ALA A 149 -29.89 -3.30 -26.61
C ALA A 149 -29.89 -4.06 -27.95
N ASN A 150 -28.74 -4.11 -28.62
CA ASN A 150 -28.58 -4.88 -29.87
C ASN A 150 -28.89 -6.36 -29.68
N LYS A 151 -28.44 -6.98 -28.57
CA LYS A 151 -28.76 -8.39 -28.26
C LYS A 151 -30.26 -8.61 -28.08
N GLN A 152 -30.93 -7.74 -27.32
CA GLN A 152 -32.38 -7.87 -27.08
C GLN A 152 -33.18 -7.67 -28.36
N ILE A 153 -32.83 -6.66 -29.17
CA ILE A 153 -33.44 -6.43 -30.48
C ILE A 153 -33.26 -7.66 -31.39
N ALA A 154 -32.05 -8.22 -31.46
CA ALA A 154 -31.77 -9.39 -32.30
C ALA A 154 -32.58 -10.64 -31.88
N ILE A 155 -32.91 -10.78 -30.59
CA ILE A 155 -33.75 -11.87 -30.08
C ILE A 155 -35.22 -11.67 -30.48
N ILE A 156 -35.74 -10.43 -30.36
CA ILE A 156 -37.17 -10.15 -30.52
C ILE A 156 -37.58 -9.94 -31.98
N SER A 157 -36.72 -9.31 -32.80
CA SER A 157 -37.05 -8.90 -34.18
C SER A 157 -37.61 -10.04 -35.04
N PRO A 158 -36.98 -11.24 -35.10
CA PRO A 158 -37.48 -12.33 -35.95
C PRO A 158 -38.87 -12.83 -35.57
N ALA A 159 -39.20 -12.80 -34.27
CA ALA A 159 -40.51 -13.23 -33.79
C ALA A 159 -41.61 -12.21 -34.14
N VAL A 160 -41.29 -10.92 -34.08
CA VAL A 160 -42.21 -9.84 -34.45
C VAL A 160 -42.42 -9.83 -35.96
N GLU A 161 -41.34 -9.91 -36.75
CA GLU A 161 -41.38 -9.97 -38.21
C GLU A 161 -42.14 -11.20 -38.73
N GLY A 162 -41.96 -12.35 -38.07
CA GLY A 162 -42.66 -13.58 -38.42
C GLY A 162 -44.10 -13.68 -37.92
N GLY A 163 -44.60 -12.70 -37.16
CA GLY A 163 -45.97 -12.66 -36.65
C GLY A 163 -46.30 -13.68 -35.56
N TYR A 164 -45.30 -14.29 -34.92
CA TYR A 164 -45.47 -15.27 -33.84
C TYR A 164 -44.93 -14.78 -32.48
N ALA A 165 -44.54 -13.50 -32.39
CA ALA A 165 -44.22 -12.84 -31.13
C ALA A 165 -45.44 -12.76 -30.20
N LYS A 166 -45.19 -12.84 -28.90
CA LYS A 166 -46.20 -12.50 -27.90
C LYS A 166 -46.56 -11.00 -28.00
N PRO A 167 -47.80 -10.57 -27.71
CA PRO A 167 -48.18 -9.16 -27.82
C PRO A 167 -47.26 -8.19 -27.06
N GLU A 168 -46.77 -8.60 -25.89
CA GLU A 168 -45.82 -7.81 -25.08
C GLU A 168 -44.45 -7.62 -25.76
N HIS A 169 -44.00 -8.57 -26.60
CA HIS A 169 -42.72 -8.49 -27.29
C HIS A 169 -42.71 -7.43 -28.41
N THR A 170 -43.86 -7.17 -29.04
CA THR A 170 -43.96 -6.11 -30.05
C THR A 170 -43.71 -4.74 -29.44
N LYS A 171 -44.31 -4.46 -28.28
CA LYS A 171 -44.04 -3.22 -27.54
C LYS A 171 -42.59 -3.19 -27.06
N LEU A 172 -42.09 -4.31 -26.55
CA LEU A 172 -40.73 -4.41 -26.04
C LEU A 172 -39.67 -4.15 -27.12
N LEU A 173 -39.88 -4.61 -28.36
CA LEU A 173 -39.01 -4.30 -29.49
C LEU A 173 -38.91 -2.80 -29.74
N ALA A 174 -40.06 -2.10 -29.75
CA ALA A 174 -40.11 -0.66 -29.92
C ALA A 174 -39.39 0.08 -28.78
N ASP A 175 -39.59 -0.36 -27.54
CA ASP A 175 -38.92 0.20 -26.36
C ASP A 175 -37.39 0.03 -26.44
N TRP A 176 -36.90 -1.15 -26.86
CA TRP A 176 -35.45 -1.38 -27.05
C TRP A 176 -34.85 -0.58 -28.20
N GLN A 177 -35.56 -0.44 -29.32
CA GLN A 177 -35.11 0.39 -30.46
C GLN A 177 -35.02 1.87 -30.05
N ARG A 178 -36.02 2.36 -29.33
CA ARG A 178 -36.03 3.72 -28.77
C ARG A 178 -34.90 3.91 -27.76
N TYR A 179 -34.73 3.01 -26.82
CA TYR A 179 -33.65 3.03 -25.84
C TYR A 179 -32.27 3.11 -26.52
N ARG A 180 -32.03 2.28 -27.54
CA ARG A 180 -30.77 2.29 -28.30
C ARG A 180 -30.51 3.64 -28.98
N TYR A 181 -31.55 4.27 -29.52
CA TYR A 181 -31.44 5.61 -30.11
C TYR A 181 -31.19 6.68 -29.04
N GLU A 182 -31.91 6.67 -27.92
CA GLU A 182 -31.69 7.63 -26.83
C GLU A 182 -30.28 7.53 -26.24
N LEU A 183 -29.67 6.33 -26.22
CA LEU A 183 -28.28 6.15 -25.83
C LEU A 183 -27.30 6.94 -26.71
N THR A 184 -27.57 7.15 -28.01
CA THR A 184 -26.66 7.93 -28.87
C THR A 184 -26.69 9.41 -28.55
N LEU A 185 -27.79 9.90 -27.95
CA LEU A 185 -27.97 11.31 -27.57
C LEU A 185 -27.34 11.64 -26.21
N VAL A 186 -26.92 10.65 -25.42
CA VAL A 186 -26.36 10.88 -24.08
C VAL A 186 -25.10 11.76 -24.12
N GLN A 187 -24.30 11.68 -25.19
CA GLN A 187 -23.09 12.49 -25.35
C GLN A 187 -23.40 14.00 -25.54
N GLU A 188 -24.64 14.35 -25.90
CA GLU A 188 -25.07 15.74 -26.10
C GLU A 188 -25.52 16.41 -24.78
N GLN A 189 -25.60 15.65 -23.68
CA GLN A 189 -26.01 16.17 -22.39
C GLN A 189 -24.94 17.09 -21.78
N VAL A 190 -25.39 18.14 -21.09
CA VAL A 190 -24.50 19.07 -20.35
C VAL A 190 -23.70 18.34 -19.27
N SER A 191 -24.22 17.24 -18.72
CA SER A 191 -23.54 16.45 -17.69
C SER A 191 -22.55 15.42 -18.25
N TRP A 192 -22.37 15.34 -19.57
CA TRP A 192 -21.36 14.48 -20.19
C TRP A 192 -19.94 15.05 -20.02
N PRO A 193 -18.91 14.21 -19.81
CA PRO A 193 -18.94 12.78 -19.47
C PRO A 193 -19.05 12.50 -17.96
N GLY A 194 -19.06 13.54 -17.11
CA GLY A 194 -18.90 13.40 -15.66
C GLY A 194 -20.08 12.76 -14.92
N SER A 195 -21.32 13.02 -15.33
CA SER A 195 -22.53 12.46 -14.73
C SER A 195 -23.64 12.23 -15.75
N PRO A 196 -23.45 11.32 -16.72
CA PRO A 196 -24.43 11.07 -17.78
C PRO A 196 -25.75 10.56 -17.21
N GLN A 197 -26.87 11.09 -17.70
CA GLN A 197 -28.21 10.59 -17.37
C GLN A 197 -28.61 9.53 -18.40
N TRP A 198 -28.52 8.26 -18.02
CA TRP A 198 -28.86 7.15 -18.90
C TRP A 198 -30.38 7.01 -19.04
N PRO A 199 -30.90 6.73 -20.25
CA PRO A 199 -32.31 6.40 -20.43
C PRO A 199 -32.67 5.14 -19.63
N ALA A 200 -33.95 4.99 -19.27
CA ALA A 200 -34.44 3.83 -18.55
C ALA A 200 -34.29 2.57 -19.41
N GLU A 201 -33.59 1.57 -18.89
CA GLU A 201 -33.41 0.30 -19.59
C GLU A 201 -34.74 -0.48 -19.64
N PRO A 202 -35.18 -0.97 -20.82
CA PRO A 202 -36.37 -1.80 -20.93
C PRO A 202 -36.21 -3.17 -20.27
N ASN A 203 -37.32 -3.89 -20.09
CA ASN A 203 -37.29 -5.25 -19.57
C ASN A 203 -36.57 -6.20 -20.55
N LYS A 204 -35.75 -7.10 -20.01
CA LYS A 204 -35.09 -8.13 -20.82
C LYS A 204 -36.00 -9.32 -21.03
N VAL A 205 -35.85 -9.99 -22.16
CA VAL A 205 -36.51 -11.28 -22.42
C VAL A 205 -35.83 -12.43 -21.67
N ILE A 206 -34.55 -12.23 -21.27
CA ILE A 206 -33.67 -13.15 -20.53
C ILE A 206 -32.88 -12.40 -19.46
#